data_AF-A0A0B7HBA5-F1
#
_entry.id   AF-A0A0B7HBA5-F1
#
_cell.length_a   1.000
_cell.length_b   1.000
_cell.length_c   1.000
_cell.angle_alpha   90.00
_cell.angle_beta   90.00
_cell.angle_gamma   90.00
#
_symmetry.space_group_name_H-M   'P 1'
#
loop_
_entity.id
_entity.type
_entity.pdbx_description
1 polymer ?
#
loop_
_entity_poly.entity_id
_entity_poly.type
_entity_poly.pdbx_seq_one_letter_code
_entity_poly.pdbx_strand_id
1 'polypeptide(L)'
;MTSSVIYSRLNVKMKSGDTAFSEDISLEKGTCVGVVFIPFKKQEPEFAVDIEIRLPQGGVLLNPTDYRDYTHKGGGFFNGMKQVNFPTNNNRFFISVNSENQLVNDFNGQLIFAIKREEE
;
A
#
# COMPACT_ATOMS: atom_id res chain seq x y z
N MET A 1 -16.80 -15.76 18.44
CA MET A 1 -15.75 -15.96 17.41
C MET A 1 -15.43 -14.60 16.83
N THR A 2 -14.29 -14.02 17.21
CA THR A 2 -13.85 -12.71 16.71
C THR A 2 -12.65 -12.95 15.81
N SER A 3 -12.88 -12.99 14.51
CA SER A 3 -11.81 -12.83 13.53
C SER A 3 -11.06 -11.53 13.85
N SER A 4 -9.79 -11.66 14.24
CA SER A 4 -8.95 -10.51 14.58
C SER A 4 -8.34 -9.96 13.30
N VAL A 5 -8.60 -8.68 13.01
CA VAL A 5 -7.85 -7.98 11.95
C VAL A 5 -6.61 -7.34 12.57
N ILE A 6 -5.48 -7.52 11.89
CA ILE A 6 -4.20 -6.90 12.24
C ILE A 6 -3.75 -5.96 11.11
N TYR A 7 -2.76 -5.12 11.41
CA TYR A 7 -2.26 -4.11 10.48
C TYR A 7 -0.75 -4.17 10.32
N SER A 8 -0.29 -4.38 9.09
CA SER A 8 1.12 -4.25 8.70
C SER A 8 1.34 -2.92 7.99
N ARG A 9 2.50 -2.29 8.18
CA ARG A 9 2.76 -0.92 7.74
C ARG A 9 4.09 -0.83 7.01
N LEU A 10 4.13 -0.10 5.90
CA LEU A 10 5.33 0.25 5.16
C LEU A 10 5.43 1.77 5.04
N ASN A 11 6.59 2.34 5.38
CA ASN A 11 6.82 3.77 5.20
C ASN A 11 7.33 4.02 3.78
N VAL A 12 6.59 4.84 3.02
CA VAL A 12 7.03 5.30 1.70
C VAL A 12 7.73 6.63 1.88
N LYS A 13 8.96 6.73 1.37
CA LYS A 13 9.76 7.96 1.42
C LYS A 13 10.44 8.22 0.08
N MET A 14 9.95 9.21 -0.64
CA MET A 14 10.56 9.73 -1.86
C MET A 14 10.87 11.22 -1.66
N LYS A 15 12.10 11.62 -1.96
CA LYS A 15 12.52 13.02 -1.89
C LYS A 15 12.17 13.75 -3.17
N SER A 16 12.14 15.07 -3.12
CA SER A 16 12.16 15.89 -4.34
C SER A 16 13.31 15.45 -5.27
N GLY A 17 13.02 15.31 -6.56
CA GLY A 17 13.92 14.78 -7.58
C GLY A 17 13.82 13.27 -7.82
N ASP A 18 13.25 12.49 -6.90
CA ASP A 18 13.08 11.04 -7.07
C ASP A 18 11.96 10.73 -8.08
N THR A 19 12.09 9.59 -8.77
CA THR A 19 11.05 9.04 -9.65
C THR A 19 10.50 7.69 -9.17
N ALA A 20 11.20 7.00 -8.26
CA ALA A 20 10.79 5.70 -7.79
C ALA A 20 11.20 5.42 -6.33
N PHE A 21 10.42 4.59 -5.66
CA PHE A 21 10.72 3.97 -4.39
C PHE A 21 10.32 2.49 -4.45
N SER A 22 11.09 1.62 -3.82
CA SER A 22 10.72 0.22 -3.70
C SER A 22 11.23 -0.42 -2.42
N GLU A 23 10.39 -1.23 -1.79
CA GLU A 23 10.74 -1.95 -0.57
C GLU A 23 9.91 -3.24 -0.44
N ASP A 24 10.48 -4.23 0.25
CA ASP A 24 9.78 -5.47 0.59
C ASP A 24 9.07 -5.36 1.93
N ILE A 25 7.87 -5.94 2.03
CA ILE A 25 7.16 -6.13 3.29
C ILE A 25 6.79 -7.59 3.50
N SER A 26 7.03 -8.10 4.71
CA SER A 26 6.51 -9.40 5.14
C SER A 26 5.13 -9.21 5.77
N LEU A 27 4.11 -9.90 5.27
CA LEU A 27 2.75 -9.83 5.80
C LEU A 27 2.43 -11.10 6.60
N GLU A 28 1.91 -10.93 7.82
CA GLU A 28 1.50 -12.05 8.69
C GLU A 28 0.44 -12.94 8.02
N LYS A 29 0.40 -14.23 8.37
CA LYS A 29 -0.55 -15.21 7.85
C LYS A 29 -2.00 -14.75 7.97
N GLY A 30 -2.73 -14.88 6.87
CA GLY A 30 -4.14 -14.54 6.75
C GLY A 30 -4.49 -14.13 5.32
N THR A 31 -5.52 -13.30 5.20
CA THR A 31 -5.94 -12.69 3.95
C THR A 31 -5.84 -11.17 4.07
N CYS A 32 -5.12 -10.52 3.16
CA CYS A 32 -5.14 -9.07 3.04
C CYS A 32 -6.48 -8.65 2.44
N VAL A 33 -7.27 -7.91 3.21
CA VAL A 33 -8.63 -7.49 2.85
C VAL A 33 -8.71 -6.01 2.48
N GLY A 34 -7.69 -5.22 2.82
CA GLY A 34 -7.68 -3.79 2.53
C GLY A 34 -6.29 -3.20 2.50
N VAL A 35 -6.10 -2.21 1.64
CA VAL A 35 -4.88 -1.39 1.58
C VAL A 35 -5.29 0.08 1.63
N VAL A 36 -4.57 0.87 2.42
CA VAL A 36 -4.74 2.33 2.47
C VAL A 36 -3.40 3.01 2.51
N PHE A 37 -3.28 4.13 1.79
CA PHE A 37 -2.15 5.03 1.84
C PHE A 37 -2.51 6.29 2.65
N ILE A 38 -1.71 6.59 3.66
CA ILE A 38 -1.86 7.79 4.49
C ILE A 38 -0.70 8.72 4.20
N PRO A 39 -0.91 9.83 3.46
CA PRO A 39 0.15 10.80 3.21
C PRO A 39 0.49 11.56 4.51
N PHE A 40 1.78 11.83 4.74
CA PHE A 40 2.25 12.58 5.92
C PHE A 40 2.19 14.10 5.74
N LYS A 41 2.07 14.55 4.49
CA LYS A 41 1.86 15.96 4.13
C LYS A 41 0.59 16.06 3.29
N LYS A 42 -0.12 17.17 3.39
CA LYS A 42 -1.32 17.44 2.58
C LYS A 42 -1.01 17.85 1.14
N GLN A 43 0.27 18.01 0.79
CA GLN A 43 0.67 18.44 -0.53
C GLN A 43 0.57 17.24 -1.48
N GLU A 44 -0.32 17.35 -2.47
CA GLU A 44 -0.45 16.35 -3.51
C GLU A 44 0.64 16.56 -4.59
N PRO A 45 1.25 15.49 -5.12
CA PRO A 45 2.14 15.59 -6.26
C PRO A 45 1.39 16.14 -7.48
N GLU A 46 2.09 16.89 -8.32
CA GLU A 46 1.55 17.49 -9.56
C GLU A 46 1.22 16.44 -10.63
N PHE A 47 1.79 15.24 -10.51
CA PHE A 47 1.64 14.12 -11.44
C PHE A 47 1.15 12.87 -10.71
N ALA A 48 0.70 11.89 -11.48
CA ALA A 48 0.31 10.59 -10.95
C ALA A 48 1.50 9.90 -10.30
N VAL A 49 1.25 9.29 -9.13
CA VAL A 49 2.20 8.43 -8.43
C VAL A 49 1.53 7.08 -8.27
N ASP A 50 2.03 6.07 -8.96
CA ASP A 50 1.44 4.74 -9.00
C ASP A 50 2.06 3.83 -7.96
N ILE A 51 1.20 3.10 -7.24
CA ILE A 51 1.58 2.04 -6.31
C ILE A 51 1.28 0.69 -6.96
N GLU A 52 2.29 -0.15 -7.04
CA GLU A 52 2.22 -1.53 -7.50
C GLU A 52 2.60 -2.48 -6.36
N ILE A 53 1.89 -3.61 -6.28
CA ILE A 53 2.16 -4.66 -5.30
C ILE A 53 2.41 -5.96 -6.07
N ARG A 54 3.57 -6.56 -5.86
CA ARG A 54 3.99 -7.78 -6.55
C ARG A 54 4.35 -8.88 -5.58
N LEU A 55 4.19 -10.11 -6.05
CA LEU A 55 4.81 -11.28 -5.43
C LEU A 55 6.34 -11.21 -5.63
N PRO A 56 7.14 -11.82 -4.73
CA PRO A 56 8.59 -11.83 -4.85
C PRO A 56 9.07 -12.50 -6.14
N GLN A 57 8.28 -13.43 -6.69
CA GLN A 57 8.60 -14.13 -7.94
C GLN A 57 8.21 -13.33 -9.21
N GLY A 58 7.79 -12.05 -9.07
CA GLY A 58 7.50 -11.17 -10.21
C GLY A 58 6.05 -11.22 -10.73
N GLY A 59 5.15 -11.94 -10.05
CA GLY A 59 3.72 -11.89 -10.36
C GLY A 59 3.09 -10.60 -9.85
N VAL A 60 2.41 -9.85 -10.73
CA VAL A 60 1.65 -8.66 -10.33
C VAL A 60 0.42 -9.09 -9.54
N LEU A 61 0.31 -8.62 -8.30
CA LEU A 61 -0.80 -8.92 -7.41
C LEU A 61 -1.88 -7.84 -7.49
N LEU A 62 -1.44 -6.59 -7.50
CA LEU A 62 -2.26 -5.42 -7.79
C LEU A 62 -1.55 -4.62 -8.88
N ASN A 63 -2.28 -4.34 -9.96
CA ASN A 63 -1.78 -3.50 -11.04
C ASN A 63 -1.35 -2.13 -10.50
N PRO A 64 -0.34 -1.49 -11.12
CA PRO A 64 0.00 -0.11 -10.82
C PRO A 64 -1.28 0.75 -10.83
N THR A 65 -1.56 1.39 -9.70
CA THR A 65 -2.71 2.29 -9.57
C THR A 65 -2.27 3.53 -8.82
N ASP A 66 -2.81 4.67 -9.23
CA ASP A 66 -2.56 5.95 -8.58
C ASP A 66 -2.79 5.88 -7.06
N TYR A 67 -1.87 6.47 -6.28
CA TYR A 67 -1.89 6.46 -4.83
C TYR A 67 -3.22 7.01 -4.25
N ARG A 68 -3.89 7.92 -4.96
CA ARG A 68 -5.19 8.50 -4.58
C ARG A 68 -6.27 7.44 -4.46
N ASP A 69 -6.19 6.36 -5.23
CA ASP A 69 -7.11 5.24 -5.10
C ASP A 69 -6.89 4.41 -3.83
N TYR A 70 -5.72 4.54 -3.22
CA TYR A 70 -5.43 3.98 -1.90
C TYR A 70 -5.69 5.00 -0.77
N THR A 71 -5.99 6.27 -1.07
CA THR A 71 -6.34 7.23 0.00
C THR A 71 -7.77 7.02 0.48
N HIS A 72 -8.01 7.33 1.77
CA HIS A 72 -9.27 7.01 2.43
C HIS A 72 -10.44 7.85 1.88
N LYS A 73 -11.42 7.22 1.23
CA LYS A 73 -12.56 7.90 0.54
C LYS A 73 -13.75 8.28 1.45
N GLY A 74 -13.56 8.26 2.77
CA GLY A 74 -14.61 8.52 3.78
C GLY A 74 -15.33 7.25 4.25
N GLY A 75 -16.10 7.33 5.34
CA GLY A 75 -16.66 6.16 6.05
C GLY A 75 -15.83 5.73 7.27
N GLY A 76 -16.23 4.64 7.96
CA GLY A 76 -15.40 4.06 9.02
C GLY A 76 -14.07 3.51 8.47
N PHE A 77 -13.08 3.29 9.35
CA PHE A 77 -11.68 3.00 8.95
C PHE A 77 -11.51 1.88 7.90
N PHE A 78 -12.31 0.81 7.96
CA PHE A 78 -12.29 -0.27 6.95
C PHE A 78 -12.97 0.10 5.63
N ASN A 79 -14.06 0.85 5.69
CA ASN A 79 -14.90 1.14 4.53
C ASN A 79 -14.24 2.14 3.58
N GLY A 80 -13.31 2.95 4.07
CA GLY A 80 -12.54 3.86 3.23
C GLY A 80 -11.25 3.27 2.65
N MET A 81 -10.88 2.02 2.99
CA MET A 81 -9.71 1.34 2.41
C MET A 81 -10.03 0.77 1.03
N LYS A 82 -9.02 0.71 0.15
CA LYS A 82 -9.14 -0.03 -1.11
C LYS A 82 -9.27 -1.52 -0.80
N GLN A 83 -10.41 -2.09 -1.13
CA GLN A 83 -10.69 -3.51 -0.91
C GLN A 83 -9.81 -4.37 -1.82
N VAL A 84 -9.14 -5.34 -1.22
CA VAL A 84 -8.33 -6.34 -1.91
C VAL A 84 -8.64 -7.70 -1.32
N ASN A 85 -8.26 -8.79 -1.97
CA ASN A 85 -8.52 -10.13 -1.44
C ASN A 85 -7.42 -11.09 -1.91
N PHE A 86 -6.27 -11.04 -1.24
CA PHE A 86 -5.15 -11.93 -1.54
C PHE A 86 -4.59 -12.61 -0.29
N PRO A 87 -4.15 -13.87 -0.39
CA PRO A 87 -3.55 -14.58 0.73
C PRO A 87 -2.16 -14.03 1.04
N THR A 88 -1.87 -13.80 2.32
CA THR A 88 -0.56 -13.31 2.77
C THR A 88 0.38 -14.44 3.14
N ASN A 89 -0.09 -15.50 3.82
CA ASN A 89 0.64 -16.75 4.11
C ASN A 89 2.10 -16.58 4.61
N ASN A 90 2.39 -15.55 5.43
CA ASN A 90 3.76 -15.20 5.85
C ASN A 90 4.72 -14.94 4.68
N ASN A 91 4.19 -14.51 3.54
CA ASN A 91 4.94 -14.23 2.33
C ASN A 91 5.47 -12.80 2.35
N ARG A 92 6.54 -12.58 1.57
CA ARG A 92 7.04 -11.26 1.25
C ARG A 92 6.28 -10.71 0.06
N PHE A 93 6.15 -9.40 -0.02
CA PHE A 93 5.56 -8.69 -1.14
C PHE A 93 6.47 -7.52 -1.49
N PHE A 94 6.72 -7.34 -2.78
CA PHE A 94 7.50 -6.23 -3.30
C PHE A 94 6.57 -5.07 -3.61
N ILE A 95 6.80 -3.93 -2.96
CA ILE A 95 6.05 -2.71 -3.19
C ILE A 95 6.89 -1.79 -4.07
N SER A 96 6.32 -1.30 -5.16
CA SER A 96 6.93 -0.27 -6.00
C SER A 96 6.03 0.95 -6.06
N VAL A 97 6.62 2.13 -5.89
CA VAL A 97 5.95 3.43 -5.97
C VAL A 97 6.68 4.23 -7.02
N ASN A 98 6.01 4.56 -8.12
CA ASN A 98 6.64 5.18 -9.28
C ASN A 98 5.90 6.46 -9.67
N SER A 99 6.65 7.50 -10.03
CA SER A 99 6.15 8.72 -10.61
C SER A 99 6.68 8.81 -12.05
N GLU A 100 5.82 9.22 -12.98
CA GLU A 100 6.22 9.41 -14.39
C GLU A 100 7.29 10.50 -14.53
N ASN A 101 7.22 11.53 -13.66
CA ASN A 101 8.12 12.67 -13.65
C ASN A 101 8.85 12.76 -12.31
N GLN A 102 9.98 13.49 -12.29
CA GLN A 102 10.66 13.81 -11.04
C GLN A 102 9.73 14.59 -10.10
N LEU A 103 9.68 14.16 -8.84
CA LEU A 103 8.85 14.83 -7.85
C LEU A 103 9.33 16.26 -7.58
N VAL A 104 8.43 17.23 -7.62
CA VAL A 104 8.73 18.62 -7.26
C VAL A 104 8.93 18.75 -5.75
N ASN A 105 8.15 18.01 -4.95
CA ASN A 105 8.19 18.01 -3.49
C ASN A 105 8.32 16.58 -2.96
N ASP A 106 8.77 16.42 -1.71
CA ASP A 106 8.84 15.09 -1.09
C ASP A 106 7.47 14.41 -1.05
N PHE A 107 7.42 13.14 -1.46
CA PHE A 107 6.26 12.27 -1.34
C PHE A 107 6.51 11.26 -0.21
N ASN A 108 5.92 11.52 0.95
CA ASN A 108 6.07 10.70 2.15
C ASN A 108 4.72 10.26 2.68
N GLY A 109 4.63 9.00 3.11
CA GLY A 109 3.42 8.47 3.72
C GLY A 109 3.61 7.07 4.26
N GLN A 110 2.49 6.44 4.60
CA GLN A 110 2.45 5.07 5.09
C GLN A 110 1.42 4.26 4.33
N LEU A 111 1.85 3.13 3.77
CA LEU A 111 0.98 2.12 3.23
C LEU A 111 0.62 1.14 4.35
N ILE A 112 -0.68 0.92 4.56
CA ILE A 112 -1.21 0.07 5.63
C ILE A 112 -2.02 -1.06 5.01
N PHE A 113 -1.68 -2.28 5.40
CA PHE A 113 -2.32 -3.52 4.98
C PHE A 113 -3.18 -4.05 6.12
N ALA A 114 -4.48 -4.21 5.90
CA ALA A 114 -5.39 -4.84 6.84
C ALA A 114 -5.47 -6.33 6.54
N ILE A 115 -5.04 -7.16 7.49
CA ILE A 115 -4.95 -8.61 7.32
C ILE A 115 -5.94 -9.27 8.26
N LYS A 116 -6.94 -9.96 7.68
CA LYS A 116 -7.86 -10.81 8.42
C LYS A 116 -7.17 -12.14 8.71
N ARG A 117 -6.93 -12.46 9.98
CA ARG A 117 -6.37 -13.77 10.36
C ARG A 117 -7.38 -14.88 10.06
N GLU A 118 -6.86 -15.99 9.57
CA GLU A 118 -7.61 -17.25 9.47
C GLU A 118 -7.79 -17.81 10.89
N GLU A 119 -8.98 -18.33 11.19
CA GLU A 119 -9.21 -19.09 12.42
C GLU A 119 -8.46 -20.44 12.29
N GLU A 120 -7.72 -20.83 13.34
CA GLU A 120 -7.04 -22.13 13.41
C GLU A 120 -8.02 -23.30 13.53
#